data_AF-A0A9E0LVZ1-F1
#
_entry.id   AF-A0A9E0LVZ1-F1
#
_cell.length_a   1.000
_cell.length_b   1.000
_cell.length_c   1.000
_cell.angle_alpha   90.00
_cell.angle_beta   90.00
_cell.angle_gamma   90.00
#
_symmetry.space_group_name_H-M   'P 1'
#
loop_
_entity.id
_entity.type
_entity.pdbx_description
1 polymer ?
#
loop_
_entity_poly.entity_id
_entity_poly.type
_entity_poly.pdbx_seq_one_letter_code
_entity_poly.pdbx_strand_id
1 'polypeptide(L)' 'MTSASDLSAGTDTKSAETRLRVALDLVEAGLEIHWWRLRREHPEATDAEIDALQAAWLRAPRGDAGRPSTRPSSATAA' A
#
# COMPACT_ATOMS: atom_id res chain seq x y z
N MET A 1 -30.64 14.18 29.28
CA MET A 1 -29.27 14.70 29.09
C MET A 1 -28.36 13.51 28.92
N THR A 2 -28.20 13.03 27.69
CA THR A 2 -27.28 11.93 27.36
C THR A 2 -25.89 12.55 27.23
N SER A 3 -25.02 12.31 28.20
CA SER A 3 -23.65 12.82 28.19
C SER A 3 -22.93 12.37 26.93
N ALA A 4 -22.40 13.33 26.20
CA ALA A 4 -21.58 13.15 24.99
C ALA A 4 -20.15 12.64 25.30
N SER A 5 -19.97 11.91 26.41
CA SER A 5 -18.66 11.45 26.88
C SER A 5 -18.28 10.05 26.37
N ASP A 6 -19.19 9.37 25.66
CA ASP A 6 -18.97 8.02 25.09
C ASP A 6 -18.42 8.03 23.66
N LEU A 7 -18.13 9.18 23.07
CA LEU A 7 -17.27 9.25 21.88
C LEU A 7 -15.80 9.12 22.30
N SER A 8 -15.53 8.04 23.04
CA SER A 8 -14.19 7.57 23.35
C SER A 8 -13.43 7.44 22.04
N ALA A 9 -12.26 8.07 22.01
CA ALA A 9 -11.29 8.06 20.94
C ALA A 9 -11.09 6.64 20.38
N GLY A 10 -11.84 6.32 19.33
CA GLY A 10 -11.63 5.14 18.51
C GLY A 10 -10.40 5.30 17.63
N THR A 11 -9.25 5.63 18.21
CA THR A 11 -7.97 5.37 17.56
C THR A 11 -7.64 3.91 17.84
N ASP A 12 -8.41 3.01 17.23
CA ASP A 12 -8.08 1.59 17.16
C ASP A 12 -6.80 1.47 16.33
N THR A 13 -5.68 1.68 17.02
CA THR A 13 -4.36 1.68 16.43
C THR A 13 -4.04 0.21 16.19
N LYS A 14 -4.53 -0.33 15.07
CA LYS A 14 -4.25 -1.70 14.61
C LYS A 14 -2.80 -2.01 14.92
N SER A 15 -2.52 -3.15 15.56
CA SER A 15 -1.17 -3.55 15.92
C SER A 15 -0.24 -3.51 14.69
N ALA A 16 1.06 -3.34 14.92
CA ALA A 16 2.04 -3.34 13.83
C ALA A 16 1.93 -4.61 12.96
N GLU A 17 1.63 -5.74 13.59
CA GLU A 17 1.37 -7.04 12.95
C GLU A 17 0.14 -6.99 12.03
N THR A 18 -0.99 -6.46 12.51
CA THR A 18 -2.21 -6.31 11.69
C THR A 18 -1.97 -5.36 10.52
N ARG A 19 -1.23 -4.26 10.73
CA ARG A 19 -0.89 -3.34 9.63
C ARG A 19 0.01 -3.99 8.59
N LEU A 20 0.98 -4.80 9.03
CA LEU A 20 1.86 -5.53 8.12
C LEU A 20 1.08 -6.54 7.29
N ARG A 21 0.18 -7.33 7.90
CA ARG A 21 -0.68 -8.26 7.15
C ARG A 21 -1.47 -7.54 6.07
N VAL A 22 -2.17 -6.47 6.45
CA VAL A 22 -2.94 -5.66 5.49
C VAL A 22 -2.05 -5.11 4.37
N ALA A 23 -0.83 -4.67 4.68
CA ALA A 23 0.09 -4.19 3.65
C ALA A 23 0.51 -5.30 2.68
N LEU A 24 0.75 -6.52 3.17
CA LEU A 24 1.08 -7.68 2.34
C LEU A 24 -0.11 -8.09 1.45
N ASP A 25 -1.32 -8.14 2.02
CA ASP A 25 -2.54 -8.44 1.26
C ASP A 25 -2.77 -7.42 0.13
N LEU A 26 -2.50 -6.13 0.40
CA LEU A 26 -2.61 -5.07 -0.60
C LEU A 26 -1.55 -5.19 -1.69
N VAL A 27 -0.33 -5.61 -1.35
CA VAL A 27 0.72 -5.86 -2.33
C VAL A 27 0.32 -7.03 -3.24
N GLU A 28 -0.16 -8.13 -2.67
CA GLU A 28 -0.62 -9.30 -3.42
C GLU A 28 -1.76 -8.93 -4.40
N ALA A 29 -2.81 -8.27 -3.91
CA ALA A 29 -3.91 -7.80 -4.76
C ALA A 29 -3.42 -6.82 -5.86
N GLY A 30 -2.47 -5.94 -5.53
CA GLY A 30 -1.88 -5.01 -6.49
C GLY A 30 -1.07 -5.71 -7.59
N LEU A 31 -0.38 -6.80 -7.26
CA LEU A 31 0.34 -7.61 -8.23
C LEU A 31 -0.62 -8.29 -9.21
N GLU A 32 -1.71 -8.87 -8.71
CA GLU A 32 -2.72 -9.49 -9.58
C GLU A 32 -3.35 -8.48 -10.54
N ILE A 33 -3.74 -7.30 -10.05
CA ILE A 33 -4.30 -6.24 -10.89
C ILE A 33 -3.29 -5.81 -11.97
N HIS A 34 -2.02 -5.68 -11.60
CA HIS A 34 -0.97 -5.30 -12.55
C HIS A 34 -0.73 -6.40 -13.60
N TRP A 35 -0.75 -7.67 -13.20
CA TRP A 35 -0.62 -8.80 -14.12
C TRP A 35 -1.73 -8.78 -15.18
N TRP A 36 -3.00 -8.63 -14.76
CA TRP A 36 -4.13 -8.53 -15.68
C TRP A 36 -4.05 -7.32 -16.60
N ARG A 37 -3.56 -6.19 -16.09
CA ARG A 37 -3.30 -4.99 -16.90
C ARG A 37 -2.27 -5.30 -17.98
N LEU A 38 -1.14 -5.92 -17.65
CA LEU A 38 -0.12 -6.30 -18.62
C LEU A 38 -0.70 -7.24 -19.68
N ARG A 39 -1.54 -8.20 -19.29
CA ARG A 39 -2.16 -9.11 -20.27
C ARG A 39 -3.09 -8.40 -21.25
N ARG A 40 -3.77 -7.35 -20.79
CA ARG A 40 -4.61 -6.50 -21.65
C ARG A 40 -3.77 -5.60 -22.57
N GLU A 41 -2.63 -5.12 -22.10
CA GLU A 41 -1.72 -4.26 -22.87
C GLU A 41 -0.88 -5.07 -23.88
N HIS A 42 -0.67 -6.37 -23.63
CA HIS A 42 0.12 -7.29 -24.45
C HIS A 42 -0.67 -8.59 -24.72
N PRO A 43 -1.71 -8.55 -25.57
CA PRO A 43 -2.57 -9.71 -25.81
C PRO A 43 -1.87 -10.89 -26.48
N GLU A 44 -0.79 -10.64 -27.22
CA GLU A 44 0.05 -11.64 -27.88
C GLU A 44 1.11 -12.27 -26.98
N ALA A 45 1.40 -11.66 -25.83
CA ALA A 45 2.42 -12.16 -24.93
C ALA A 45 1.97 -13.44 -24.24
N THR A 46 2.91 -14.38 -24.10
CA THR A 46 2.74 -15.59 -23.30
C THR A 46 2.75 -15.28 -21.80
N ASP A 47 2.28 -16.21 -20.97
CA ASP A 47 2.25 -16.04 -19.51
C ASP A 47 3.65 -15.77 -18.95
N ALA A 48 4.66 -16.50 -19.45
CA ALA A 48 6.05 -16.32 -19.05
C ALA A 48 6.60 -14.92 -19.40
N GLU A 49 6.18 -14.35 -20.53
CA GLU A 49 6.59 -12.99 -20.92
C GLU A 49 5.90 -11.93 -20.04
N ILE A 50 4.64 -12.13 -19.67
CA ILE A 50 3.94 -11.25 -18.73
C ILE A 50 4.62 -11.27 -17.35
N ASP A 51 4.97 -12.46 -16.85
CA ASP A 51 5.69 -12.59 -15.58
C ASP A 51 7.05 -11.89 -15.63
N ALA A 52 7.75 -11.98 -16.76
CA ALA A 52 9.02 -11.28 -16.97
C ALA A 52 8.85 -9.75 -16.96
N LEU A 53 7.80 -9.22 -17.61
CA LEU A 53 7.45 -7.80 -17.60
C LEU A 53 7.09 -7.31 -16.19
N GLN A 54 6.30 -8.10 -15.45
CA GLN A 54 5.96 -7.77 -14.07
C GLN A 54 7.19 -7.73 -13.17
N ALA A 55 8.07 -8.72 -13.30
CA ALA A 55 9.33 -8.77 -12.56
C ALA A 55 10.27 -7.61 -12.93
N ALA A 56 10.31 -7.20 -14.20
CA ALA A 56 11.06 -6.02 -14.63
C ALA A 56 10.51 -4.74 -14.00
N TRP A 57 9.19 -4.57 -13.98
CA TRP A 57 8.53 -3.43 -13.33
C TRP A 57 8.80 -3.37 -11.82
N LEU A 58 8.81 -4.51 -11.13
CA LEU A 58 9.11 -4.57 -9.69
C LEU A 58 10.55 -4.15 -9.36
N ARG A 59 11.50 -4.46 -10.25
CA ARG A 59 12.91 -4.11 -10.11
C ARG A 59 13.24 -2.69 -10.55
N ALA A 60 12.32 -2.00 -11.22
CA ALA A 60 12.54 -0.64 -11.68
C ALA A 60 12.83 0.29 -10.49
N PRO A 61 13.80 1.22 -10.58
CA PRO A 61 14.09 2.15 -9.50
C PRO A 61 12.85 2.97 -9.17
N ARG A 62 12.36 2.85 -7.93
CA ARG A 62 11.31 3.74 -7.43
C ARG A 62 12.01 4.96 -6.87
N GLY A 63 11.90 6.10 -7.57
CA GLY A 63 12.49 7.36 -7.11
C GLY A 63 12.09 7.65 -5.65
N ASP A 64 13.09 7.77 -4.77
CA ASP A 64 13.04 8.21 -3.36
C ASP A 64 11.77 7.86 -2.53
N ALA A 65 11.23 6.65 -2.68
CA ALA A 65 10.06 6.20 -1.90
C ALA A 65 10.42 5.69 -0.49
N GLY A 66 11.70 5.81 -0.09
CA GLY A 66 12.21 5.37 1.21
C GLY A 66 12.24 6.44 2.29
N ARG A 67 11.93 7.70 1.96
CA ARG A 67 11.90 8.78 2.95
C ARG A 67 10.65 8.63 3.81
N PRO A 68 10.77 8.45 5.14
CA PRO A 68 9.62 8.54 6.03
C PRO A 68 8.96 9.90 5.79
N SER A 69 7.65 9.90 5.54
CA SER A 69 6.86 11.13 5.56
C SER A 69 6.93 11.70 6.98
N THR A 70 7.89 12.60 7.22
CA THR A 70 7.91 13.41 8.43
C THR A 70 6.79 14.43 8.28
N ARG A 71 5.55 14.00 8.52
CA ARG A 71 4.45 14.94 8.74
C ARG A 71 4.89 15.79 9.95
N PRO A 72 5.13 17.10 9.81
CA PRO A 72 5.52 17.91 10.95
C PRO A 72 4.38 17.85 11.96
N SER A 73 4.68 17.34 13.16
CA SER A 73 3.79 17.44 14.32
C SER A 73 3.63 18.93 14.61
N SER A 74 2.43 19.47 14.44
CA SER A 74 2.10 20.87 14.75
C SER A 74 1.98 21.12 16.27
N ALA A 75 2.79 20.44 17.08
CA ALA A 75 2.78 20.58 18.53
C ALA A 75 4.15 21.09 18.99
N THR A 76 4.40 22.38 18.79
CA THR A 76 5.22 23.25 19.66
C THR A 76 5.01 24.70 19.22
N ALA A 77 4.10 25.40 19.89
CA ALA A 77 4.18 26.84 20.08
C ALA A 77 3.63 27.09 21.49
N ALA A 78 4.56 27.33 22.41
CA ALA A 78 4.32 27.75 23.79
C ALA A 78 3.88 29.21 23.83
#